data_AF-A0A373DGG8-F1
#
_entry.id   AF-A0A373DGG8-F1
#
_cell.length_a   1.000
_cell.length_b   1.000
_cell.length_c   1.000
_cell.angle_alpha   90.00
_cell.angle_beta   90.00
_cell.angle_gamma   90.00
#
_symmetry.space_group_name_H-M   'P 1'
#
loop_
_entity.id
_entity.type
_entity.pdbx_description
1 polymer ?
#
loop_
_entity_poly.entity_id
_entity_poly.type
_entity_poly.pdbx_seq_one_letter_code
_entity_poly.pdbx_strand_id
1 'polypeptide(L)'
;MANVSNDLPAIQVFISYAREDDAAFSFADPLKTTLKQLISGMSGRTAEVFLDRDDIPLGENWKEKIENGVRNSLVFVAVYTGNYLRREPCRDEFFLFLEQSRQLEVQTLLIPVVWLGFDSLLPEGEDEISDYVRTHQAADFKEAWVEGTASAPFKRNVLKIAERVLQVTSQVEDTLAAKERDVVERSIQRASPQEVTEAQSGASNLSVRQDPDDEVEDEDDDGLFELSEMMNSDLQVMTREAELLGTAMQGLGTLPDPPKDASSSPAAATKYMILAANAMRDPAKEIEQHGSKLFQATRRCDATLRRIVRVADASGSEEIRNNLYTSLAPNIKTLSELSAVDDQLNSLLEKMRGPEALSASVRKAARPARRGVTSVRDALSLISDWPTLVDSLNESPSPSKA
;
A
#
# COMPACT_ATOMS: atom_id res chain seq x y z
N MET A 1 10.19 -1.04 -18.40
CA MET A 1 9.63 -1.54 -17.12
C MET A 1 9.87 -0.49 -16.07
N ALA A 2 8.84 0.28 -15.70
CA ALA A 2 8.96 1.28 -14.64
C ALA A 2 9.19 0.58 -13.30
N ASN A 3 10.15 1.08 -12.52
CA ASN A 3 10.42 0.56 -11.19
C ASN A 3 9.40 1.20 -10.23
N VAL A 4 8.33 0.46 -9.89
CA VAL A 4 7.29 0.94 -8.96
C VAL A 4 7.94 1.10 -7.58
N SER A 5 8.34 2.33 -7.25
CA SER A 5 8.99 2.62 -5.98
C SER A 5 7.97 2.50 -4.85
N ASN A 6 8.06 1.42 -4.08
CA ASN A 6 7.21 1.19 -2.91
C ASN A 6 7.68 2.10 -1.76
N ASP A 7 7.35 3.39 -1.80
CA ASP A 7 7.95 4.35 -0.85
C ASP A 7 7.38 4.26 0.58
N LEU A 8 6.45 3.33 0.84
CA LEU A 8 5.86 3.13 2.18
C LEU A 8 6.90 2.43 3.06
N PRO A 9 6.99 2.77 4.37
CA PRO A 9 7.93 2.10 5.26
C PRO A 9 7.69 0.59 5.23
N ALA A 10 8.78 -0.17 5.18
CA ALA A 10 8.74 -1.61 4.97
C ALA A 10 7.91 -2.31 6.06
N ILE A 11 7.12 -3.31 5.68
CA ILE A 11 6.58 -4.27 6.64
C ILE A 11 7.72 -5.19 7.03
N GLN A 12 8.12 -5.16 8.30
CA GLN A 12 9.18 -5.99 8.82
C GLN A 12 8.58 -7.27 9.44
N VAL A 13 9.13 -8.43 9.08
CA VAL A 13 8.74 -9.72 9.66
C VAL A 13 10.00 -10.44 10.12
N PHE A 14 10.02 -10.86 11.39
CA PHE A 14 11.07 -11.73 11.92
C PHE A 14 10.55 -13.16 12.02
N ILE A 15 11.24 -14.12 11.42
CA ILE A 15 10.92 -15.55 11.53
C ILE A 15 11.88 -16.21 12.53
N SER A 16 11.35 -16.54 13.71
CA SER A 16 12.04 -17.34 14.73
C SER A 16 11.76 -18.82 14.49
N TYR A 17 12.80 -19.66 14.47
CA TYR A 17 12.71 -21.10 14.26
C TYR A 17 13.94 -21.81 14.85
N ALA A 18 13.84 -23.11 15.16
CA ALA A 18 15.01 -23.86 15.60
C ALA A 18 15.84 -24.33 14.38
N ARG A 19 17.13 -23.98 14.40
CA ARG A 19 18.08 -24.21 13.28
C ARG A 19 18.21 -25.68 12.85
N GLU A 20 18.06 -26.60 13.80
CA GLU A 20 18.08 -28.05 13.55
C GLU A 20 16.88 -28.51 12.69
N ASP A 21 15.74 -27.81 12.75
CA ASP A 21 14.58 -28.12 11.93
C ASP A 21 14.77 -27.65 10.49
N ASP A 22 15.35 -26.47 10.26
CA ASP A 22 15.64 -26.02 8.89
C ASP A 22 16.76 -26.85 8.23
N ALA A 23 17.74 -27.31 9.02
CA ALA A 23 18.72 -28.28 8.56
C ALA A 23 18.09 -29.64 8.16
N ALA A 24 16.96 -30.02 8.76
CA ALA A 24 16.24 -31.26 8.47
C ALA A 24 15.15 -31.11 7.37
N PHE A 25 14.53 -29.94 7.28
CA PHE A 25 13.30 -29.72 6.51
C PHE A 25 13.40 -28.62 5.44
N SER A 26 14.46 -27.79 5.48
CA SER A 26 14.79 -26.77 4.46
C SER A 26 13.63 -25.85 4.08
N PHE A 27 12.98 -25.26 5.08
CA PHE A 27 11.78 -24.44 4.91
C PHE A 27 12.01 -22.94 5.03
N ALA A 28 13.08 -22.48 5.68
CA ALA A 28 13.22 -21.08 6.08
C ALA A 28 13.35 -20.15 4.86
N ASP A 29 14.18 -20.50 3.87
CA ASP A 29 14.32 -19.70 2.64
C ASP A 29 13.07 -19.74 1.74
N PRO A 30 12.40 -20.89 1.50
CA PRO A 30 11.09 -20.92 0.82
C PRO A 30 10.01 -20.11 1.53
N LEU A 31 9.92 -20.19 2.87
CA LEU A 31 8.98 -19.43 3.69
C LEU A 31 9.27 -17.92 3.61
N LYS A 32 10.53 -17.50 3.85
CA LYS A 32 11.00 -16.11 3.71
C LYS A 32 10.62 -15.52 2.35
N THR A 33 10.96 -16.25 1.28
CA THR A 33 10.77 -15.77 -0.10
C THR A 33 9.30 -15.64 -0.46
N THR A 34 8.50 -16.68 -0.17
CA THR A 34 7.07 -16.70 -0.47
C THR A 34 6.32 -15.64 0.36
N LEU A 35 6.63 -15.52 1.65
CA LEU A 35 6.01 -14.55 2.54
C LEU A 35 6.34 -13.11 2.13
N LYS A 36 7.61 -12.82 1.81
CA LYS A 36 8.05 -11.50 1.30
C LYS A 36 7.29 -11.11 0.02
N GLN A 37 7.16 -12.04 -0.92
CA GLN A 37 6.45 -11.80 -2.19
C GLN A 37 4.95 -11.54 -1.96
N LEU A 38 4.29 -12.36 -1.14
CA LEU A 38 2.86 -12.22 -0.86
C LEU A 38 2.54 -10.93 -0.12
N ILE A 39 3.28 -10.59 0.95
CA ILE A 39 3.10 -9.32 1.67
C ILE A 39 3.28 -8.14 0.71
N SER A 40 4.32 -8.16 -0.13
CA SER A 40 4.61 -7.05 -1.05
C SER A 40 3.51 -6.89 -2.11
N GLY A 41 3.07 -7.99 -2.73
CA GLY A 41 2.05 -7.99 -3.76
C GLY A 41 0.64 -7.67 -3.25
N MET A 42 0.29 -8.11 -2.03
CA MET A 42 -1.02 -7.85 -1.43
C MET A 42 -1.16 -6.43 -0.87
N SER A 43 -0.06 -5.79 -0.44
CA SER A 43 -0.12 -4.51 0.28
C SER A 43 0.40 -3.29 -0.48
N GLY A 44 1.14 -3.46 -1.57
CA GLY A 44 1.84 -2.35 -2.22
C GLY A 44 2.86 -1.68 -1.28
N ARG A 45 3.54 -2.48 -0.45
CA ARG A 45 4.63 -2.05 0.44
C ARG A 45 5.85 -2.91 0.19
N THR A 46 7.05 -2.39 0.48
CA THR A 46 8.22 -3.27 0.62
C THR A 46 8.01 -4.19 1.83
N ALA A 47 8.41 -5.45 1.70
CA ALA A 47 8.47 -6.39 2.81
C ALA A 47 9.92 -6.80 3.08
N GLU A 48 10.34 -6.68 4.34
CA GLU A 48 11.64 -7.11 4.84
C GLU A 48 11.42 -8.30 5.76
N VAL A 49 11.91 -9.48 5.36
CA VAL A 49 11.71 -10.72 6.10
C VAL A 49 13.07 -11.23 6.58
N PHE A 50 13.28 -11.22 7.88
CA PHE A 50 14.51 -11.60 8.57
C PHE A 50 14.40 -13.04 9.08
N LEU A 51 15.54 -13.75 9.13
CA LEU A 51 15.67 -15.08 9.70
C LEU A 51 16.67 -15.04 10.86
N ASP A 52 16.50 -15.91 11.86
CA ASP A 52 17.50 -16.18 12.91
C ASP A 52 18.89 -16.62 12.36
N ARG A 53 18.98 -16.97 11.07
CA ARG A 53 20.22 -17.43 10.44
C ARG A 53 21.30 -16.35 10.28
N ASP A 54 20.92 -15.16 9.81
CA ASP A 54 21.86 -14.29 9.08
C ASP A 54 21.98 -12.84 9.58
N ASP A 55 20.94 -12.26 10.20
CA ASP A 55 20.82 -10.79 10.27
C ASP A 55 21.14 -10.16 11.65
N ILE A 56 20.38 -10.43 12.73
CA ILE A 56 20.61 -9.87 14.09
C ILE A 56 20.11 -10.85 15.17
N PRO A 57 20.90 -11.23 16.20
CA PRO A 57 20.37 -11.85 17.41
C PRO A 57 19.50 -10.85 18.17
N LEU A 58 18.28 -11.23 18.53
CA LEU A 58 17.34 -10.32 19.19
C LEU A 58 17.93 -9.67 20.46
N GLY A 59 18.81 -10.32 21.22
CA GLY A 59 19.35 -9.78 22.48
C GLY A 59 20.00 -8.38 22.43
N GLU A 60 20.91 -8.10 21.49
CA GLU A 60 21.85 -6.96 21.63
C GLU A 60 21.36 -5.62 21.06
N ASN A 61 20.41 -5.62 20.12
CA ASN A 61 20.05 -4.40 19.37
C ASN A 61 18.53 -4.20 19.18
N TRP A 62 17.71 -5.12 19.70
CA TRP A 62 16.26 -5.08 19.44
C TRP A 62 15.56 -3.91 20.14
N LYS A 63 15.98 -3.51 21.35
CA LYS A 63 15.29 -2.47 22.12
C LYS A 63 15.33 -1.11 21.42
N GLU A 64 16.50 -0.73 20.90
CA GLU A 64 16.66 0.47 20.08
C GLU A 64 15.96 0.31 18.71
N LYS A 65 15.93 -0.90 18.13
CA LYS A 65 15.13 -1.21 16.92
C LYS A 65 13.62 -1.28 17.14
N ILE A 66 13.14 -1.40 18.37
CA ILE A 66 11.72 -1.40 18.75
C ILE A 66 11.32 0.02 19.15
N GLU A 67 12.15 0.76 19.87
CA GLU A 67 11.93 2.21 20.08
C GLU A 67 11.93 2.98 18.74
N ASN A 68 12.74 2.55 17.76
CA ASN A 68 12.71 3.07 16.38
C ASN A 68 11.72 2.33 15.43
N GLY A 69 11.35 1.06 15.70
CA GLY A 69 10.67 0.16 14.76
C GLY A 69 9.36 -0.46 15.22
N VAL A 70 8.89 -0.15 16.42
CA VAL A 70 7.45 -0.15 16.76
C VAL A 70 6.71 0.85 15.88
N ARG A 71 7.40 1.92 15.47
CA ARG A 71 6.94 2.77 14.37
C ARG A 71 6.87 2.00 13.04
N ASN A 72 7.58 0.89 12.83
CA ASN A 72 7.74 0.22 11.53
C ASN A 72 6.99 -1.12 11.38
N SER A 73 6.03 -1.43 12.26
CA SER A 73 5.14 -2.59 12.10
C SER A 73 5.88 -3.96 12.05
N LEU A 74 6.85 -4.17 12.95
CA LEU A 74 7.56 -5.46 13.08
C LEU A 74 6.62 -6.56 13.60
N VAL A 75 6.41 -7.61 12.81
CA VAL A 75 5.62 -8.80 13.17
C VAL A 75 6.53 -10.00 13.42
N PHE A 76 6.26 -10.79 14.46
CA PHE A 76 7.02 -11.99 14.81
C PHE A 76 6.28 -13.24 14.33
N VAL A 77 6.93 -14.07 13.54
CA VAL A 77 6.43 -15.38 13.08
C VAL A 77 7.25 -16.46 13.77
N ALA A 78 6.62 -17.27 14.59
CA ALA A 78 7.27 -18.32 15.35
C ALA A 78 6.94 -19.69 14.74
N VAL A 79 7.96 -20.42 14.27
CA VAL A 79 7.79 -21.76 13.68
C VAL A 79 8.07 -22.83 14.74
N TYR A 80 6.98 -23.36 15.29
CA TYR A 80 7.00 -24.32 16.39
C TYR A 80 7.23 -25.75 15.92
N THR A 81 8.11 -26.40 16.68
CA THR A 81 8.41 -27.82 16.70
C THR A 81 8.75 -28.22 18.13
N GLY A 82 8.89 -29.52 18.40
CA GLY A 82 9.48 -29.97 19.67
C GLY A 82 10.91 -29.48 19.91
N ASN A 83 11.68 -29.14 18.86
CA ASN A 83 13.03 -28.58 19.00
C ASN A 83 12.99 -27.09 19.38
N TYR A 84 12.07 -26.32 18.79
CA TYR A 84 11.81 -24.93 19.18
C TYR A 84 11.49 -24.81 20.67
N LEU A 85 10.54 -25.61 21.16
CA LEU A 85 10.09 -25.57 22.55
C LEU A 85 11.18 -25.93 23.57
N ARG A 86 12.22 -26.66 23.17
CA ARG A 86 13.36 -27.04 24.04
C ARG A 86 14.54 -26.07 24.01
N ARG A 87 14.61 -25.16 23.01
CA ARG A 87 15.81 -24.35 22.76
C ARG A 87 15.68 -23.00 23.46
N GLU A 88 16.42 -22.82 24.56
CA GLU A 88 16.41 -21.61 25.41
C GLU A 88 16.44 -20.29 24.59
N PRO A 89 17.36 -20.06 23.63
CA PRO A 89 17.30 -18.88 22.76
C PRO A 89 15.95 -18.63 22.07
N CYS A 90 15.31 -19.66 21.50
CA CYS A 90 14.02 -19.50 20.82
C CYS A 90 12.89 -19.14 21.82
N ARG A 91 12.99 -19.63 23.06
CA ARG A 91 12.06 -19.29 24.14
C ARG A 91 12.27 -17.85 24.61
N ASP A 92 13.52 -17.43 24.78
CA ASP A 92 13.88 -16.07 25.20
C ASP A 92 13.37 -15.05 24.18
N GLU A 93 13.58 -15.30 22.88
CA GLU A 93 13.03 -14.48 21.79
C GLU A 93 11.50 -14.35 21.85
N PHE A 94 10.81 -15.48 22.05
CA PHE A 94 9.35 -15.53 22.17
C PHE A 94 8.86 -14.69 23.36
N PHE A 95 9.43 -14.89 24.56
CA PHE A 95 9.00 -14.18 25.77
C PHE A 95 9.33 -12.69 25.72
N LEU A 96 10.50 -12.34 25.20
CA LEU A 96 10.91 -10.95 24.97
C LEU A 96 9.92 -10.23 24.05
N PHE A 97 9.52 -10.87 22.95
CA PHE A 97 8.55 -10.29 22.02
C PHE A 97 7.13 -10.23 22.62
N LEU A 98 6.73 -11.24 23.40
CA LEU A 98 5.43 -11.29 24.08
C LEU A 98 5.29 -10.24 25.20
N GLU A 99 6.35 -9.96 25.97
CA GLU A 99 6.33 -8.88 26.96
C GLU A 99 6.11 -7.52 26.28
N GLN A 100 6.67 -7.35 25.08
CA GLN A 100 6.69 -6.07 24.37
C GLN A 100 5.38 -5.81 23.61
N SER A 101 4.78 -6.84 23.02
CA SER A 101 3.42 -6.75 22.49
C SER A 101 2.41 -6.37 23.59
N ARG A 102 2.61 -6.86 24.83
CA ARG A 102 1.85 -6.46 26.03
C ARG A 102 2.11 -5.00 26.41
N GLN A 103 3.37 -4.54 26.50
CA GLN A 103 3.72 -3.15 26.83
C GLN A 103 3.15 -2.13 25.82
N LEU A 104 3.05 -2.52 24.54
CA LEU A 104 2.46 -1.71 23.49
C LEU A 104 0.92 -1.79 23.43
N GLU A 105 0.29 -2.64 24.24
CA GLU A 105 -1.13 -3.02 24.19
C GLU A 105 -1.58 -3.53 22.80
N VAL A 106 -0.66 -4.10 22.03
CA VAL A 106 -0.95 -4.73 20.72
C VAL A 106 -0.62 -6.21 20.79
N GLN A 107 -1.50 -6.97 21.44
CA GLN A 107 -1.34 -8.41 21.71
C GLN A 107 -1.24 -9.27 20.45
N THR A 108 -1.59 -8.74 19.28
CA THR A 108 -1.68 -9.47 18.00
C THR A 108 -0.36 -9.59 17.22
N LEU A 109 0.74 -9.01 17.69
CA LEU A 109 2.01 -8.94 16.94
C LEU A 109 2.73 -10.28 16.70
N LEU A 110 2.30 -11.36 17.37
CA LEU A 110 2.90 -12.69 17.29
C LEU A 110 1.99 -13.63 16.48
N ILE A 111 2.53 -14.24 15.42
CA ILE A 111 1.84 -15.20 14.56
C ILE A 111 2.43 -16.59 14.78
N PRO A 112 1.71 -17.50 15.45
CA PRO A 112 2.19 -18.84 15.67
C PRO A 112 1.99 -19.77 14.46
N VAL A 113 3.01 -20.57 14.13
CA VAL A 113 3.02 -21.52 13.01
C VAL A 113 3.46 -22.88 13.52
N VAL A 114 2.60 -23.91 13.48
CA VAL A 114 2.94 -25.26 13.98
C VAL A 114 3.37 -26.13 12.82
N TRP A 115 4.67 -26.43 12.72
CA TRP A 115 5.25 -27.04 11.53
C TRP A 115 4.83 -28.50 11.34
N LEU A 116 4.83 -29.28 12.42
CA LEU A 116 4.51 -30.72 12.42
C LEU A 116 3.08 -31.01 12.91
N GLY A 117 2.25 -29.97 12.96
CA GLY A 117 0.87 -29.97 13.43
C GLY A 117 0.70 -29.96 14.94
N PHE A 118 -0.52 -29.67 15.40
CA PHE A 118 -0.84 -29.44 16.82
C PHE A 118 -0.50 -30.60 17.77
N ASP A 119 -0.39 -31.83 17.25
CA ASP A 119 0.06 -33.02 17.99
C ASP A 119 1.51 -32.91 18.50
N SER A 120 2.32 -32.01 17.91
CA SER A 120 3.73 -31.79 18.28
C SER A 120 3.95 -30.79 19.42
N LEU A 121 2.88 -30.14 19.88
CA LEU A 121 2.91 -29.24 21.03
C LEU A 121 2.87 -30.02 22.35
N LEU A 122 3.42 -29.44 23.41
CA LEU A 122 3.33 -30.03 24.75
C LEU A 122 1.88 -30.02 25.27
N PRO A 123 1.53 -30.90 26.23
CA PRO A 123 0.23 -30.90 26.89
C PRO A 123 -0.13 -29.53 27.49
N GLU A 124 -1.43 -29.28 27.60
CA GLU A 124 -1.96 -28.02 28.15
C GLU A 124 -1.52 -27.83 29.61
N GLY A 125 -0.95 -26.67 29.94
CA GLY A 125 -0.42 -26.34 31.26
C GLY A 125 0.97 -26.88 31.57
N GLU A 126 1.63 -27.61 30.66
CA GLU A 126 3.04 -28.02 30.82
C GLU A 126 4.03 -26.97 30.29
N ASP A 127 3.60 -26.06 29.40
CA ASP A 127 4.48 -25.08 28.75
C ASP A 127 3.71 -23.83 28.25
N GLU A 128 4.08 -22.65 28.75
CA GLU A 128 3.41 -21.37 28.42
C GLU A 128 3.43 -21.06 26.91
N ILE A 129 4.47 -21.48 26.18
CA ILE A 129 4.56 -21.28 24.73
C ILE A 129 3.52 -22.15 24.01
N SER A 130 3.43 -23.44 24.37
CA SER A 130 2.44 -24.36 23.82
C SER A 130 1.00 -23.91 24.11
N ASP A 131 0.74 -23.41 25.32
CA ASP A 131 -0.57 -22.84 25.71
C ASP A 131 -0.90 -21.56 24.92
N TYR A 132 0.07 -20.68 24.71
CA TYR A 132 -0.07 -19.50 23.85
C TYR A 132 -0.43 -19.91 22.41
N VAL A 133 0.28 -20.88 21.83
CA VAL A 133 0.05 -21.36 20.47
C VAL A 133 -1.35 -21.94 20.29
N ARG A 134 -1.84 -22.73 21.26
CA ARG A 134 -3.20 -23.28 21.25
C ARG A 134 -4.28 -22.19 21.26
N THR A 135 -4.03 -21.06 21.93
CA THR A 135 -5.00 -19.97 22.13
C THR A 135 -4.97 -18.88 21.05
N HIS A 136 -3.92 -18.79 20.22
CA HIS A 136 -3.67 -17.63 19.33
C HIS A 136 -3.73 -17.93 17.81
N GLN A 137 -4.75 -18.67 17.36
CA GLN A 137 -5.06 -18.91 15.93
C GLN A 137 -3.86 -19.41 15.08
N ALA A 138 -3.11 -20.39 15.59
CA ALA A 138 -1.91 -20.88 14.92
C ALA A 138 -2.20 -21.56 13.56
N ALA A 139 -1.28 -21.39 12.61
CA ALA A 139 -1.35 -22.04 11.31
C ALA A 139 -0.71 -23.45 11.36
N ASP A 140 -1.49 -24.50 11.09
CA ASP A 140 -0.98 -25.87 10.96
C ASP A 140 -0.33 -26.08 9.58
N PHE A 141 0.94 -26.46 9.56
CA PHE A 141 1.74 -26.70 8.36
C PHE A 141 1.98 -28.17 8.04
N LYS A 142 1.42 -29.13 8.81
CA LYS A 142 1.69 -30.58 8.66
C LYS A 142 1.43 -31.09 7.23
N GLU A 143 0.30 -30.73 6.64
CA GLU A 143 -0.07 -31.06 5.25
C GLU A 143 0.87 -30.38 4.23
N ALA A 144 1.13 -29.08 4.43
CA ALA A 144 2.03 -28.27 3.60
C ALA A 144 3.49 -28.76 3.60
N TRP A 145 3.95 -29.30 4.73
CA TRP A 145 5.25 -29.95 4.87
C TRP A 145 5.29 -31.27 4.10
N VAL A 146 4.27 -32.13 4.28
CA VAL A 146 4.19 -33.44 3.61
C VAL A 146 4.14 -33.32 2.07
N GLU A 147 3.43 -32.31 1.53
CA GLU A 147 3.43 -32.03 0.09
C GLU A 147 4.64 -31.21 -0.41
N GLY A 148 5.45 -30.68 0.51
CA GLY A 148 6.65 -29.90 0.21
C GLY A 148 6.39 -28.42 -0.12
N THR A 149 7.45 -27.63 -0.11
CA THR A 149 7.40 -26.15 -0.16
C THR A 149 6.99 -25.55 -1.52
N ALA A 150 6.92 -26.35 -2.58
CA ALA A 150 6.40 -25.92 -3.88
C ALA A 150 4.86 -26.06 -4.01
N SER A 151 4.23 -26.78 -3.08
CA SER A 151 2.85 -27.26 -3.15
C SER A 151 1.78 -26.16 -3.02
N ALA A 152 0.55 -26.51 -3.37
CA ALA A 152 -0.60 -25.62 -3.19
C ALA A 152 -0.97 -25.42 -1.70
N PRO A 153 -0.96 -26.45 -0.82
CA PRO A 153 -1.16 -26.26 0.62
C PRO A 153 -0.08 -25.37 1.26
N PHE A 154 1.20 -25.49 0.87
CA PHE A 154 2.24 -24.59 1.35
C PHE A 154 1.93 -23.13 1.00
N LYS A 155 1.70 -22.83 -0.29
CA LYS A 155 1.34 -21.47 -0.74
C LYS A 155 0.09 -20.93 -0.03
N ARG A 156 -0.93 -21.77 0.16
CA ARG A 156 -2.17 -21.41 0.87
C ARG A 156 -1.92 -21.09 2.34
N ASN A 157 -1.04 -21.84 3.01
CA ASN A 157 -0.71 -21.58 4.40
C ASN A 157 0.20 -20.36 4.59
N VAL A 158 1.16 -20.11 3.69
CA VAL A 158 1.94 -18.86 3.71
C VAL A 158 1.05 -17.64 3.39
N LEU A 159 0.03 -17.79 2.53
CA LEU A 159 -0.98 -16.75 2.29
C LEU A 159 -1.74 -16.39 3.58
N LYS A 160 -2.19 -17.36 4.38
CA LYS A 160 -2.82 -17.09 5.69
C LYS A 160 -1.89 -16.31 6.62
N ILE A 161 -0.59 -16.62 6.63
CA ILE A 161 0.40 -15.85 7.40
C ILE A 161 0.49 -14.42 6.85
N ALA A 162 0.58 -14.23 5.53
CA ALA A 162 0.64 -12.91 4.91
C ALA A 162 -0.61 -12.05 5.22
N GLU A 163 -1.81 -12.61 5.07
CA GLU A 163 -3.09 -12.00 5.46
C GLU A 163 -3.07 -11.56 6.92
N ARG A 164 -2.59 -12.43 7.82
CA ARG A 164 -2.47 -12.12 9.24
C ARG A 164 -1.43 -11.03 9.52
N VAL A 165 -0.27 -11.04 8.88
CA VAL A 165 0.75 -9.97 8.98
C VAL A 165 0.14 -8.63 8.60
N LEU A 166 -0.66 -8.56 7.53
CA LEU A 166 -1.32 -7.31 7.10
C LEU A 166 -2.43 -6.87 8.06
N GLN A 167 -3.27 -7.79 8.53
CA GLN A 167 -4.30 -7.52 9.53
C GLN A 167 -3.69 -6.94 10.82
N VAL A 168 -2.67 -7.61 11.34
CA VAL A 168 -1.93 -7.22 12.55
C VAL A 168 -1.26 -5.87 12.34
N THR A 169 -0.55 -5.68 11.23
CA THR A 169 0.09 -4.40 10.86
C THR A 169 -0.90 -3.24 10.91
N SER A 170 -2.10 -3.41 10.35
CA SER A 170 -3.13 -2.37 10.38
C SER A 170 -3.67 -2.11 11.78
N GLN A 171 -3.83 -3.14 12.61
CA GLN A 171 -4.26 -2.99 14.01
C GLN A 171 -3.21 -2.23 14.85
N VAL A 172 -1.92 -2.51 14.66
CA VAL A 172 -0.82 -1.79 15.33
C VAL A 172 -0.88 -0.31 14.99
N GLU A 173 -0.98 0.02 13.70
CA GLU A 173 -1.03 1.40 13.22
C GLU A 173 -2.26 2.15 13.75
N ASP A 174 -3.39 1.47 13.91
CA ASP A 174 -4.62 2.03 14.46
C ASP A 174 -4.51 2.30 15.97
N THR A 175 -3.98 1.34 16.75
CA THR A 175 -3.73 1.51 18.18
C THR A 175 -2.69 2.60 18.46
N LEU A 176 -1.60 2.66 17.69
CA LEU A 176 -0.60 3.72 17.81
C LEU A 176 -1.19 5.09 17.46
N ALA A 177 -1.97 5.19 16.37
CA ALA A 177 -2.63 6.44 15.99
C ALA A 177 -3.73 6.88 16.99
N ALA A 178 -4.31 5.97 17.76
CA ALA A 178 -5.18 6.30 18.89
C ALA A 178 -4.36 6.81 20.09
N LYS A 179 -3.31 6.09 20.50
CA LYS A 179 -2.42 6.48 21.62
C LYS A 179 -1.76 7.84 21.42
N GLU A 180 -1.31 8.15 20.20
CA GLU A 180 -0.81 9.47 19.84
C GLU A 180 -1.84 10.56 20.22
N ARG A 181 -3.13 10.36 19.90
CA ARG A 181 -4.21 11.32 20.20
C ARG A 181 -4.47 11.43 21.70
N ASP A 182 -4.57 10.30 22.40
CA ASP A 182 -4.81 10.29 23.84
C ASP A 182 -3.71 10.97 24.65
N VAL A 183 -2.46 10.92 24.18
CA VAL A 183 -1.32 11.64 24.78
C VAL A 183 -1.49 13.15 24.62
N VAL A 184 -1.92 13.60 23.43
CA VAL A 184 -2.16 15.02 23.15
C VAL A 184 -3.39 15.54 23.90
N GLU A 185 -4.47 14.77 23.97
CA GLU A 185 -5.68 15.13 24.71
C GLU A 185 -5.41 15.25 26.23
N ARG A 186 -4.70 14.27 26.82
CA ARG A 186 -4.25 14.36 28.23
C ARG A 186 -3.28 15.52 28.47
N SER A 187 -2.49 15.90 27.47
CA SER A 187 -1.60 17.08 27.55
C SER A 187 -2.37 18.39 27.51
N ILE A 188 -3.46 18.46 26.74
CA ILE A 188 -4.36 19.62 26.69
C ILE A 188 -5.15 19.74 28.01
N GLN A 189 -5.71 18.64 28.52
CA GLN A 189 -6.47 18.64 29.78
C GLN A 189 -5.62 19.01 31.01
N ARG A 190 -4.32 18.69 31.02
CA ARG A 190 -3.39 19.13 32.09
C ARG A 190 -2.98 20.60 32.00
N ALA A 191 -3.23 21.27 30.88
CA ALA A 191 -2.74 22.62 30.61
C ALA A 191 -3.79 23.73 30.85
N SER A 192 -5.02 23.42 31.28
CA SER A 192 -6.06 24.44 31.49
C SER A 192 -7.12 24.04 32.52
N PRO A 193 -7.27 24.86 33.59
CA PRO A 193 -8.52 25.04 34.29
C PRO A 193 -9.00 26.50 34.19
N GLN A 194 -9.49 26.93 33.01
CA GLN A 194 -10.45 28.03 32.92
C GLN A 194 -11.23 28.03 31.59
N GLU A 195 -12.46 28.53 31.68
CA GLU A 195 -13.61 28.41 30.79
C GLU A 195 -13.41 28.91 29.34
N VAL A 196 -14.03 28.22 28.36
CA VAL A 196 -14.92 28.87 27.38
C VAL A 196 -16.13 27.96 27.09
N THR A 197 -17.32 28.56 27.05
CA THR A 197 -18.63 27.91 26.90
C THR A 197 -19.07 27.75 25.43
N GLU A 198 -19.97 26.78 25.20
CA GLU A 198 -20.93 26.62 24.09
C GLU A 198 -20.83 27.45 22.79
N ALA A 199 -20.88 26.74 21.65
CA ALA A 199 -21.63 27.17 20.46
C ALA A 199 -22.27 25.94 19.77
N GLN A 200 -23.52 26.08 19.31
CA GLN A 200 -24.39 24.96 18.92
C GLN A 200 -24.44 24.68 17.41
N SER A 201 -24.80 23.43 17.09
CA SER A 201 -25.66 22.97 15.97
C SER A 201 -25.62 23.68 14.61
N GLY A 202 -25.32 22.90 13.56
CA GLY A 202 -25.71 23.18 12.18
C GLY A 202 -25.84 21.89 11.37
N ALA A 203 -27.04 21.30 11.30
CA ALA A 203 -27.32 20.12 10.49
C ALA A 203 -28.40 20.44 9.44
N SER A 204 -28.10 20.17 8.16
CA SER A 204 -29.03 20.37 7.04
C SER A 204 -28.84 19.32 5.94
N ASN A 205 -29.94 18.65 5.61
CA ASN A 205 -30.14 17.46 4.75
C ASN A 205 -29.88 17.61 3.23
N LEU A 206 -29.96 16.43 2.54
CA LEU A 206 -30.57 16.08 1.22
C LEU A 206 -29.56 15.32 0.31
N SER A 207 -29.66 14.01 -0.04
CA SER A 207 -30.67 13.20 -0.79
C SER A 207 -30.61 13.39 -2.32
N VAL A 208 -30.76 12.40 -3.24
CA VAL A 208 -31.50 11.10 -3.24
C VAL A 208 -30.68 9.98 -3.99
N ARG A 209 -31.27 8.79 -4.20
CA ARG A 209 -30.92 7.67 -5.14
C ARG A 209 -31.07 8.10 -6.64
N GLN A 210 -30.79 7.32 -7.70
CA GLN A 210 -31.00 5.88 -7.96
C GLN A 210 -30.34 5.38 -9.28
N ASP A 211 -30.08 4.06 -9.38
CA ASP A 211 -29.76 3.25 -10.59
C ASP A 211 -30.86 3.36 -11.70
N PRO A 212 -30.58 3.06 -13.01
CA PRO A 212 -30.47 1.66 -13.49
C PRO A 212 -29.49 1.34 -14.65
N ASP A 213 -29.25 0.03 -14.80
CA ASP A 213 -29.04 -0.79 -16.01
C ASP A 213 -28.31 -0.21 -17.25
N ASP A 214 -27.27 -0.92 -17.70
CA ASP A 214 -26.88 -0.99 -19.11
C ASP A 214 -27.09 -2.42 -19.62
N GLU A 215 -27.89 -2.53 -20.69
CA GLU A 215 -28.12 -3.77 -21.43
C GLU A 215 -26.91 -4.10 -22.33
N VAL A 216 -26.70 -5.39 -22.61
CA VAL A 216 -25.66 -5.80 -23.58
C VAL A 216 -26.29 -5.78 -24.98
N GLU A 217 -26.12 -4.68 -25.71
CA GLU A 217 -26.40 -4.62 -27.15
C GLU A 217 -25.16 -5.01 -27.98
N ASP A 218 -25.42 -5.42 -29.23
CA ASP A 218 -24.54 -6.26 -30.05
C ASP A 218 -23.28 -5.58 -30.65
N GLU A 219 -22.36 -6.41 -31.16
CA GLU A 219 -21.09 -6.01 -31.79
C GLU A 219 -21.28 -5.29 -33.15
N ASP A 220 -21.59 -3.99 -33.12
CA ASP A 220 -21.20 -3.06 -34.19
C ASP A 220 -19.85 -2.41 -33.84
N ASP A 221 -18.84 -2.53 -34.71
CA ASP A 221 -17.51 -1.93 -34.51
C ASP A 221 -17.62 -0.39 -34.60
N ASP A 222 -17.35 0.33 -33.49
CA ASP A 222 -17.47 1.79 -33.39
C ASP A 222 -16.81 2.52 -34.57
N GLY A 223 -17.55 3.42 -35.22
CA GLY A 223 -17.03 4.27 -36.28
C GLY A 223 -16.10 5.37 -35.77
N LEU A 224 -15.38 6.04 -36.69
CA LEU A 224 -14.46 7.13 -36.33
C LEU A 224 -15.16 8.32 -35.66
N PHE A 225 -16.47 8.51 -35.86
CA PHE A 225 -17.23 9.60 -35.24
C PHE A 225 -17.52 9.30 -33.77
N GLU A 226 -18.03 8.10 -33.51
CA GLU A 226 -18.34 7.54 -32.19
C GLU A 226 -17.07 7.50 -31.33
N LEU A 227 -15.97 6.97 -31.88
CA LEU A 227 -14.66 6.96 -31.22
C LEU A 227 -14.13 8.38 -30.92
N SER A 228 -14.42 9.36 -31.78
CA SER A 228 -14.02 10.76 -31.55
C SER A 228 -14.84 11.40 -30.43
N GLU A 229 -16.13 11.09 -30.34
CA GLU A 229 -17.01 11.55 -29.25
C GLU A 229 -16.60 10.93 -27.91
N MET A 230 -16.34 9.63 -27.87
CA MET A 230 -15.79 8.93 -26.69
C MET A 230 -14.48 9.56 -26.21
N MET A 231 -13.52 9.78 -27.13
CA MET A 231 -12.25 10.43 -26.84
C MET A 231 -12.44 11.83 -26.26
N ASN A 232 -13.29 12.65 -26.87
CA ASN A 232 -13.56 14.01 -26.41
C ASN A 232 -14.23 14.03 -25.01
N SER A 233 -15.16 13.10 -24.75
CA SER A 233 -15.79 12.94 -23.44
C SER A 233 -14.76 12.59 -22.35
N ASP A 234 -13.90 11.60 -22.61
CA ASP A 234 -12.88 11.19 -21.64
C ASP A 234 -11.78 12.25 -21.46
N LEU A 235 -11.42 13.02 -22.49
CA LEU A 235 -10.52 14.18 -22.35
C LEU A 235 -11.10 15.30 -21.47
N GLN A 236 -12.42 15.51 -21.49
CA GLN A 236 -13.09 16.44 -20.57
C GLN A 236 -13.06 15.92 -19.13
N VAL A 237 -13.27 14.61 -18.92
CA VAL A 237 -13.10 13.98 -17.60
C VAL A 237 -11.66 14.10 -17.10
N MET A 238 -10.66 13.83 -17.96
CA MET A 238 -9.25 14.01 -17.62
C MET A 238 -8.94 15.44 -17.20
N THR A 239 -9.40 16.43 -17.97
CA THR A 239 -9.21 17.87 -17.66
C THR A 239 -9.78 18.22 -16.29
N ARG A 240 -11.06 17.89 -16.06
CA ARG A 240 -11.77 18.18 -14.80
C ARG A 240 -11.11 17.51 -13.59
N GLU A 241 -10.76 16.24 -13.70
CA GLU A 241 -10.18 15.50 -12.58
C GLU A 241 -8.73 15.94 -12.32
N ALA A 242 -8.00 16.44 -13.33
CA ALA A 242 -6.69 17.08 -13.15
C ALA A 242 -6.77 18.45 -12.42
N GLU A 243 -7.77 19.27 -12.71
CA GLU A 243 -8.01 20.53 -11.98
C GLU A 243 -8.32 20.29 -10.49
N LEU A 244 -9.21 19.32 -10.21
CA LEU A 244 -9.57 18.92 -8.85
C LEU A 244 -8.39 18.30 -8.10
N LEU A 245 -7.59 17.47 -8.77
CA LEU A 245 -6.34 16.93 -8.26
C LEU A 245 -5.34 18.05 -7.89
N GLY A 246 -5.20 19.07 -8.74
CA GLY A 246 -4.35 20.23 -8.46
C GLY A 246 -4.75 20.99 -7.19
N THR A 247 -6.06 21.14 -6.97
CA THR A 247 -6.62 21.75 -5.76
C THR A 247 -6.31 20.90 -4.51
N ALA A 248 -6.52 19.60 -4.59
CA ALA A 248 -6.23 18.67 -3.48
C ALA A 248 -4.73 18.59 -3.16
N MET A 249 -3.85 18.60 -4.18
CA MET A 249 -2.40 18.68 -4.01
C MET A 249 -1.97 19.98 -3.33
N GLN A 250 -2.59 21.12 -3.67
CA GLN A 250 -2.32 22.38 -3.00
C GLN A 250 -2.72 22.33 -1.52
N GLY A 251 -3.88 21.74 -1.20
CA GLY A 251 -4.33 21.51 0.18
C GLY A 251 -3.38 20.62 0.99
N LEU A 252 -2.80 19.60 0.37
CA LEU A 252 -1.77 18.75 1.00
C LEU A 252 -0.45 19.52 1.24
N GLY A 253 -0.14 20.50 0.40
CA GLY A 253 1.06 21.35 0.54
C GLY A 253 0.95 22.42 1.63
N THR A 254 -0.26 22.86 1.99
CA THR A 254 -0.51 23.90 3.01
C THR A 254 -0.59 23.35 4.44
N LEU A 255 0.37 22.52 4.83
CA LEU A 255 0.45 22.06 6.23
C LEU A 255 0.80 23.23 7.17
N PRO A 256 0.31 23.22 8.42
CA PRO A 256 0.69 24.23 9.41
C PRO A 256 2.21 24.27 9.60
N ASP A 257 2.79 25.44 9.89
CA ASP A 257 4.20 25.50 10.30
C ASP A 257 4.43 24.72 11.60
N PRO A 258 5.56 24.00 11.74
CA PRO A 258 5.93 23.39 13.01
C PRO A 258 6.15 24.47 14.08
N PRO A 259 5.57 24.32 15.29
CA PRO A 259 5.78 25.29 16.35
C PRO A 259 7.27 25.34 16.75
N LYS A 260 7.75 26.50 17.19
CA LYS A 260 9.18 26.78 17.38
C LYS A 260 9.87 25.88 18.42
N ASP A 261 9.10 25.22 19.27
CA ASP A 261 9.51 24.25 20.30
C ASP A 261 9.33 22.78 19.88
N ALA A 262 8.87 22.49 18.66
CA ALA A 262 8.69 21.12 18.16
C ALA A 262 10.00 20.32 18.16
N SER A 263 11.15 20.97 17.94
CA SER A 263 12.47 20.32 18.00
C SER A 263 13.02 20.14 19.41
N SER A 264 12.45 20.80 20.43
CA SER A 264 12.92 20.76 21.82
C SER A 264 11.98 20.04 22.78
N SER A 265 10.76 19.67 22.35
CA SER A 265 9.79 18.93 23.16
C SER A 265 9.14 17.79 22.37
N PRO A 266 9.34 16.52 22.78
CA PRO A 266 8.66 15.37 22.17
C PRO A 266 7.13 15.50 22.16
N ALA A 267 6.54 16.14 23.19
CA ALA A 267 5.10 16.37 23.25
C ALA A 267 4.63 17.42 22.21
N ALA A 268 5.43 18.46 21.96
CA ALA A 268 5.14 19.45 20.92
C ALA A 268 5.25 18.83 19.51
N ALA A 269 6.29 18.00 19.29
CA ALA A 269 6.43 17.22 18.06
C ALA A 269 5.24 16.30 17.80
N THR A 270 4.80 15.51 18.80
CA THR A 270 3.62 14.64 18.66
C THR A 270 2.34 15.42 18.38
N LYS A 271 2.12 16.54 19.10
CA LYS A 271 0.96 17.43 18.86
C LYS A 271 0.96 17.98 17.43
N TYR A 272 2.11 18.41 16.93
CA TYR A 272 2.27 18.87 15.56
C TYR A 272 1.96 17.77 14.53
N MET A 273 2.52 16.57 14.71
CA MET A 273 2.27 15.44 13.80
C MET A 273 0.79 15.05 13.71
N ILE A 274 0.02 15.16 14.80
CA ILE A 274 -1.43 14.91 14.77
C ILE A 274 -2.20 16.03 14.07
N LEU A 275 -1.81 17.29 14.27
CA LEU A 275 -2.41 18.42 13.55
C LEU A 275 -2.16 18.31 12.03
N ALA A 276 -0.91 18.00 11.63
CA ALA A 276 -0.57 17.72 10.25
C ALA A 276 -1.37 16.51 9.72
N ALA A 277 -1.36 15.38 10.42
CA ALA A 277 -2.12 14.18 10.03
C ALA A 277 -3.63 14.42 9.90
N ASN A 278 -4.22 15.31 10.70
CA ASN A 278 -5.63 15.69 10.55
C ASN A 278 -5.83 16.58 9.31
N ALA A 279 -4.99 17.59 9.10
CA ALA A 279 -5.05 18.48 7.93
C ALA A 279 -4.85 17.72 6.60
N MET A 280 -4.05 16.65 6.60
CA MET A 280 -3.81 15.82 5.41
C MET A 280 -4.99 14.95 4.99
N ARG A 281 -5.94 14.61 5.89
CA ARG A 281 -6.89 13.49 5.64
C ARG A 281 -7.75 13.66 4.40
N ASP A 282 -8.36 14.83 4.27
CA ASP A 282 -9.34 15.06 3.21
C ASP A 282 -8.64 15.37 1.87
N PRO A 283 -7.60 16.25 1.82
CA PRO A 283 -6.75 16.37 0.63
C PRO A 283 -6.16 15.03 0.15
N ALA A 284 -5.73 14.16 1.06
CA ALA A 284 -5.19 12.85 0.69
C ALA A 284 -6.24 11.93 0.05
N LYS A 285 -7.48 11.92 0.54
CA LYS A 285 -8.57 11.15 -0.05
C LYS A 285 -9.01 11.72 -1.40
N GLU A 286 -9.04 13.05 -1.52
CA GLU A 286 -9.34 13.72 -2.79
C GLU A 286 -8.28 13.38 -3.83
N ILE A 287 -6.99 13.40 -3.48
CA ILE A 287 -5.90 12.94 -4.35
C ILE A 287 -6.09 11.47 -4.77
N GLU A 288 -6.49 10.58 -3.85
CA GLU A 288 -6.80 9.18 -4.19
C GLU A 288 -7.96 9.08 -5.20
N GLN A 289 -9.05 9.78 -4.94
CA GLN A 289 -10.26 9.72 -5.75
C GLN A 289 -10.05 10.32 -7.15
N HIS A 290 -9.50 11.53 -7.23
CA HIS A 290 -9.26 12.24 -8.49
C HIS A 290 -8.14 11.57 -9.29
N GLY A 291 -7.06 11.12 -8.64
CA GLY A 291 -5.99 10.37 -9.31
C GLY A 291 -6.46 9.05 -9.92
N SER A 292 -7.31 8.30 -9.20
CA SER A 292 -7.88 7.04 -9.71
C SER A 292 -8.83 7.28 -10.90
N LYS A 293 -9.69 8.29 -10.84
CA LYS A 293 -10.59 8.64 -11.94
C LYS A 293 -9.85 9.16 -13.18
N LEU A 294 -8.84 10.02 -12.98
CA LEU A 294 -7.96 10.50 -14.04
C LEU A 294 -7.32 9.31 -14.77
N PHE A 295 -6.74 8.37 -14.03
CA PHE A 295 -6.16 7.14 -14.60
C PHE A 295 -7.17 6.30 -15.37
N GLN A 296 -8.40 6.14 -14.87
CA GLN A 296 -9.44 5.39 -15.56
C GLN A 296 -9.85 6.07 -16.88
N ALA A 297 -10.00 7.39 -16.90
CA ALA A 297 -10.28 8.15 -18.13
C ALA A 297 -9.11 8.05 -19.13
N THR A 298 -7.86 8.22 -18.67
CA THR A 298 -6.67 8.02 -19.50
C THR A 298 -6.60 6.61 -20.10
N ARG A 299 -6.96 5.56 -19.35
CA ARG A 299 -7.02 4.19 -19.88
C ARG A 299 -8.10 4.00 -20.95
N ARG A 300 -9.24 4.70 -20.85
CA ARG A 300 -10.26 4.69 -21.91
C ARG A 300 -9.78 5.45 -23.13
N CYS A 301 -9.19 6.64 -22.97
CA CYS A 301 -8.51 7.36 -24.06
C CYS A 301 -7.47 6.50 -24.78
N ASP A 302 -6.59 5.79 -24.06
CA ASP A 302 -5.60 4.87 -24.67
C ASP A 302 -6.28 3.77 -25.50
N ALA A 303 -7.32 3.14 -24.97
CA ALA A 303 -8.08 2.12 -25.69
C ALA A 303 -8.76 2.68 -26.94
N THR A 304 -9.38 3.86 -26.84
CA THR A 304 -10.04 4.58 -27.95
C THR A 304 -9.03 5.03 -29.00
N LEU A 305 -7.84 5.53 -28.62
CA LEU A 305 -6.76 5.87 -29.54
C LEU A 305 -6.32 4.65 -30.36
N ARG A 306 -6.16 3.49 -29.70
CA ARG A 306 -5.84 2.22 -30.37
C ARG A 306 -6.98 1.67 -31.23
N ARG A 307 -8.25 2.03 -30.96
CA ARG A 307 -9.38 1.77 -31.88
C ARG A 307 -9.28 2.66 -33.11
N ILE A 308 -9.09 3.98 -32.94
CA ILE A 308 -8.94 4.96 -34.03
C ILE A 308 -7.81 4.55 -34.99
N VAL A 309 -6.63 4.19 -34.48
CA VAL A 309 -5.50 3.74 -35.31
C VAL A 309 -5.85 2.46 -36.08
N ARG A 310 -6.48 1.47 -35.45
CA ARG A 310 -6.91 0.23 -36.12
C ARG A 310 -7.95 0.47 -37.21
N VAL A 311 -8.93 1.35 -36.98
CA VAL A 311 -9.94 1.71 -37.99
C VAL A 311 -9.30 2.47 -39.15
N ALA A 312 -8.35 3.37 -38.87
CA ALA A 312 -7.59 4.07 -39.90
C ALA A 312 -6.77 3.12 -40.78
N ASP A 313 -6.09 2.14 -40.18
CA ASP A 313 -5.34 1.10 -40.91
C ASP A 313 -6.26 0.17 -41.70
N ALA A 314 -7.36 -0.28 -41.12
CA ALA A 314 -8.35 -1.13 -41.78
C ALA A 314 -9.02 -0.44 -42.99
N SER A 315 -9.13 0.89 -42.98
CA SER A 315 -9.66 1.66 -44.11
C SER A 315 -8.78 1.62 -45.37
N GLY A 316 -7.48 1.34 -45.22
CA GLY A 316 -6.49 1.41 -46.31
C GLY A 316 -6.30 2.81 -46.92
N SER A 317 -6.89 3.86 -46.35
CA SER A 317 -6.88 5.21 -46.91
C SER A 317 -5.78 6.07 -46.29
N GLU A 318 -4.77 6.42 -47.09
CA GLU A 318 -3.73 7.39 -46.72
C GLU A 318 -4.32 8.76 -46.37
N GLU A 319 -5.42 9.17 -47.02
CA GLU A 319 -6.09 10.44 -46.73
C GLU A 319 -6.69 10.46 -45.32
N ILE A 320 -7.40 9.39 -44.92
CA ILE A 320 -7.97 9.26 -43.57
C ILE A 320 -6.85 9.26 -42.52
N ARG A 321 -5.78 8.48 -42.75
CA ARG A 321 -4.63 8.42 -41.85
C ARG A 321 -3.92 9.77 -41.69
N ASN A 322 -3.65 10.48 -42.78
CA ASN A 322 -3.01 11.80 -42.76
C ASN A 322 -3.88 12.85 -42.06
N ASN A 323 -5.20 12.81 -42.26
CA ASN A 323 -6.13 13.72 -41.58
C ASN A 323 -6.18 13.45 -40.07
N LEU A 324 -6.23 12.18 -39.65
CA LEU A 324 -6.18 11.79 -38.24
C LEU A 324 -4.84 12.17 -37.59
N TYR A 325 -3.71 11.89 -38.23
CA TYR A 325 -2.38 12.31 -37.76
C TYR A 325 -2.31 13.83 -37.56
N THR A 326 -2.74 14.61 -38.55
CA THR A 326 -2.73 16.08 -38.50
C THR A 326 -3.62 16.63 -37.39
N SER A 327 -4.74 15.97 -37.09
CA SER A 327 -5.67 16.36 -36.02
C SER A 327 -5.17 15.97 -34.62
N LEU A 328 -4.57 14.79 -34.46
CA LEU A 328 -4.25 14.20 -33.16
C LEU A 328 -2.83 14.53 -32.68
N ALA A 329 -1.84 14.52 -33.57
CA ALA A 329 -0.42 14.62 -33.19
C ALA A 329 -0.06 15.89 -32.40
N PRO A 330 -0.55 17.11 -32.74
CA PRO A 330 -0.22 18.32 -31.97
C PRO A 330 -0.70 18.23 -30.52
N ASN A 331 -1.93 17.79 -30.30
CA ASN A 331 -2.55 17.70 -28.98
C ASN A 331 -1.91 16.59 -28.14
N ILE A 332 -1.69 15.41 -28.73
CA ILE A 332 -1.06 14.27 -28.05
C ILE A 332 0.39 14.56 -27.68
N LYS A 333 1.13 15.28 -28.54
CA LYS A 333 2.47 15.76 -28.19
C LYS A 333 2.43 16.68 -26.96
N THR A 334 1.55 17.68 -26.94
CA THR A 334 1.38 18.57 -25.78
C THR A 334 1.03 17.81 -24.50
N LEU A 335 0.19 16.78 -24.57
CA LEU A 335 -0.11 15.93 -23.42
C LEU A 335 1.11 15.09 -22.97
N SER A 336 1.94 14.60 -23.89
CA SER A 336 3.15 13.82 -23.55
C SER A 336 4.22 14.62 -22.79
N GLU A 337 4.25 15.95 -22.98
CA GLU A 337 5.14 16.86 -22.25
C GLU A 337 4.80 16.95 -20.74
N LEU A 338 3.60 16.52 -20.32
CA LEU A 338 3.21 16.40 -18.91
C LEU A 338 3.99 15.33 -18.14
N SER A 339 4.74 14.46 -18.82
CA SER A 339 5.67 13.51 -18.18
C SER A 339 6.69 14.21 -17.25
N ALA A 340 7.03 15.48 -17.50
CA ALA A 340 7.87 16.29 -16.62
C ALA A 340 7.28 16.54 -15.21
N VAL A 341 5.98 16.27 -15.01
CA VAL A 341 5.32 16.35 -13.69
C VAL A 341 5.68 15.14 -12.80
N ASP A 342 6.09 14.00 -13.38
CA ASP A 342 6.42 12.78 -12.61
C ASP A 342 7.52 13.03 -11.58
N ASP A 343 8.58 13.76 -11.96
CA ASP A 343 9.69 14.13 -11.07
C ASP A 343 9.23 15.00 -9.88
N GLN A 344 8.25 15.88 -10.09
CA GLN A 344 7.70 16.73 -9.02
C GLN A 344 6.87 15.90 -8.04
N LEU A 345 6.07 14.96 -8.55
CA LEU A 345 5.30 14.01 -7.75
C LEU A 345 6.21 13.08 -6.94
N ASN A 346 7.29 12.58 -7.54
CA ASN A 346 8.32 11.80 -6.84
C ASN A 346 8.99 12.61 -5.72
N SER A 347 9.37 13.86 -6.01
CA SER A 347 9.97 14.76 -5.01
C SER A 347 9.04 15.03 -3.83
N LEU A 348 7.72 15.09 -4.06
CA LEU A 348 6.71 15.23 -3.01
C LEU A 348 6.61 13.97 -2.14
N LEU A 349 6.51 12.78 -2.77
CA LEU A 349 6.46 11.50 -2.06
C LEU A 349 7.69 11.28 -1.18
N GLU A 350 8.89 11.57 -1.68
CA GLU A 350 10.14 11.45 -0.91
C GLU A 350 10.15 12.31 0.35
N LYS A 351 9.70 13.57 0.25
CA LYS A 351 9.62 14.49 1.40
C LYS A 351 8.69 14.01 2.51
N MET A 352 7.69 13.18 2.17
CA MET A 352 6.74 12.63 3.15
C MET A 352 7.30 11.43 3.93
N ARG A 353 8.33 10.73 3.44
CA ARG A 353 8.86 9.49 4.04
C ARG A 353 9.36 9.68 5.47
N GLY A 354 10.02 10.80 5.77
CA GLY A 354 10.51 11.13 7.11
C GLY A 354 9.38 11.25 8.15
N PRO A 355 8.41 12.16 7.95
CA PRO A 355 7.21 12.24 8.80
C PRO A 355 6.42 10.92 8.91
N GLU A 356 6.28 10.15 7.82
CA GLU A 356 5.60 8.84 7.83
C GLU A 356 6.34 7.77 8.65
N ALA A 357 7.68 7.78 8.66
CA ALA A 357 8.47 6.92 9.53
C ALA A 357 8.32 7.32 11.02
N LEU A 358 8.12 8.62 11.29
CA LEU A 358 8.07 9.15 12.64
C LEU A 358 6.67 9.13 13.30
N SER A 359 5.55 9.12 12.56
CA SER A 359 4.20 9.07 13.16
C SER A 359 3.24 8.10 12.47
N ALA A 360 2.54 7.31 13.28
CA ALA A 360 1.51 6.39 12.81
C ALA A 360 0.30 7.14 12.24
N SER A 361 -0.14 8.23 12.90
CA SER A 361 -1.21 9.09 12.39
C SER A 361 -0.88 9.72 11.04
N VAL A 362 0.34 10.24 10.86
CA VAL A 362 0.77 10.84 9.57
C VAL A 362 0.77 9.77 8.47
N ARG A 363 1.36 8.60 8.73
CA ARG A 363 1.37 7.48 7.77
C ARG A 363 -0.04 7.02 7.39
N LYS A 364 -0.94 6.89 8.36
CA LYS A 364 -2.34 6.50 8.09
C LYS A 364 -3.07 7.57 7.26
N ALA A 365 -2.81 8.86 7.52
CA ALA A 365 -3.41 9.97 6.78
C ALA A 365 -2.84 10.12 5.35
N ALA A 366 -1.55 9.85 5.15
CA ALA A 366 -0.86 10.01 3.87
C ALA A 366 -1.18 8.92 2.84
N ARG A 367 -1.49 7.69 3.28
CA ARG A 367 -1.74 6.51 2.42
C ARG A 367 -2.64 6.77 1.19
N PRO A 368 -3.82 7.41 1.33
CA PRO A 368 -4.66 7.79 0.19
C PRO A 368 -3.92 8.62 -0.85
N ALA A 369 -3.26 9.71 -0.43
CA ALA A 369 -2.52 10.60 -1.33
C ALA A 369 -1.49 9.84 -2.15
N ARG A 370 -0.81 8.88 -1.51
CA ARG A 370 0.23 8.09 -2.14
C ARG A 370 -0.31 7.14 -3.22
N ARG A 371 -1.45 6.49 -2.98
CA ARG A 371 -2.13 5.68 -4.01
C ARG A 371 -2.62 6.55 -5.17
N GLY A 372 -3.21 7.71 -4.86
CA GLY A 372 -3.66 8.68 -5.87
C GLY A 372 -2.51 9.18 -6.75
N VAL A 373 -1.41 9.61 -6.14
CA VAL A 373 -0.19 10.00 -6.87
C VAL A 373 0.31 8.86 -7.76
N THR A 374 0.37 7.61 -7.27
CA THR A 374 0.74 6.46 -8.10
C THR A 374 -0.17 6.32 -9.33
N SER A 375 -1.50 6.40 -9.17
CA SER A 375 -2.43 6.38 -10.32
C SER A 375 -2.21 7.51 -11.31
N VAL A 376 -1.84 8.71 -10.84
CA VAL A 376 -1.51 9.86 -11.71
C VAL A 376 -0.22 9.58 -12.50
N ARG A 377 0.79 8.99 -11.87
CA ARG A 377 2.04 8.58 -12.55
C ARG A 377 1.80 7.50 -13.59
N ASP A 378 0.96 6.50 -13.27
CA ASP A 378 0.54 5.48 -14.23
C ASP A 378 -0.21 6.08 -15.43
N ALA A 379 -1.02 7.13 -15.20
CA ALA A 379 -1.68 7.89 -16.26
C ALA A 379 -0.67 8.65 -17.15
N LEU A 380 0.30 9.34 -16.56
CA LEU A 380 1.37 10.04 -17.29
C LEU A 380 2.19 9.06 -18.14
N SER A 381 2.47 7.85 -17.62
CA SER A 381 3.19 6.80 -18.36
C SER A 381 2.41 6.23 -19.55
N LEU A 382 1.07 6.24 -19.53
CA LEU A 382 0.27 5.88 -20.71
C LEU A 382 0.30 6.99 -21.75
N ILE A 383 0.16 8.25 -21.31
CA ILE A 383 0.16 9.42 -22.19
C ILE A 383 1.53 9.60 -22.89
N SER A 384 2.65 9.25 -22.24
CA SER A 384 3.98 9.29 -22.87
C SER A 384 4.16 8.32 -24.03
N ASP A 385 3.36 7.24 -24.09
CA ASP A 385 3.43 6.25 -25.17
C ASP A 385 2.57 6.66 -26.40
N TRP A 386 1.60 7.56 -26.21
CA TRP A 386 0.67 7.98 -27.26
C TRP A 386 1.30 8.62 -28.50
N PRO A 387 2.37 9.45 -28.44
CA PRO A 387 3.04 9.96 -29.63
C PRO A 387 3.46 8.83 -30.59
N THR A 388 4.03 7.74 -30.06
CA THR A 388 4.44 6.57 -30.86
C THR A 388 3.27 5.91 -31.59
N LEU A 389 2.08 5.88 -30.97
CA LEU A 389 0.85 5.34 -31.59
C LEU A 389 0.29 6.27 -32.68
N VAL A 390 0.45 7.58 -32.53
CA VAL A 390 -0.02 8.55 -33.51
C VAL A 390 0.95 8.63 -34.69
N ASP A 391 2.25 8.62 -34.42
CA ASP A 391 3.30 8.68 -35.44
C ASP A 391 3.19 7.51 -36.44
N SER A 392 2.72 6.32 -36.01
CA SER A 392 2.47 5.19 -36.91
C SER A 392 1.41 5.46 -37.98
N LEU A 393 0.50 6.44 -37.78
CA LEU A 393 -0.44 6.88 -38.82
C LEU A 393 0.26 7.57 -40.00
N ASN A 394 1.45 8.13 -39.78
CA ASN A 394 2.26 8.82 -40.79
C ASN A 394 3.27 7.89 -41.50
N GLU A 395 3.49 6.66 -40.99
CA GLU A 395 4.39 5.66 -41.60
C GLU A 395 3.63 4.75 -42.58
N SER A 396 4.03 4.71 -43.86
CA SER A 396 3.38 3.84 -44.87
C SER A 396 3.16 2.41 -44.36
N PRO A 397 1.97 1.82 -44.53
CA PRO A 397 1.63 0.53 -43.92
C PRO A 397 2.65 -0.53 -44.33
N SER A 398 3.29 -1.15 -43.33
CA SER A 398 4.16 -2.30 -43.57
C SER A 398 3.36 -3.37 -44.31
N PRO A 399 3.82 -3.88 -45.47
CA PRO A 399 3.07 -4.88 -46.22
C PRO A 399 2.86 -6.10 -45.33
N SER A 400 1.61 -6.45 -45.09
CA SER A 400 1.27 -7.60 -44.26
C SER A 400 1.91 -8.86 -44.84
N LYS A 401 2.55 -9.65 -43.97
CA LYS A 401 3.00 -10.98 -44.35
C LYS A 401 1.75 -11.85 -44.53
N ALA A 402 1.45 -12.16 -45.78
CA ALA A 402 0.51 -13.21 -46.17
C ALA A 402 1.00 -14.61 -45.71
#